data_AF-A0A1S2K6W2-F1
#
_entry.id   AF-A0A1S2K6W2-F1
#
_cell.length_a   1.000
_cell.length_b   1.000
_cell.length_c   1.000
_cell.angle_alpha   90.00
_cell.angle_beta   90.00
_cell.angle_gamma   90.00
#
_symmetry.space_group_name_H-M   'P 1'
#
loop_
_entity.id
_entity.type
_entity.pdbx_description
1 polymer ?
#
loop_
_entity_poly.entity_id
_entity_poly.type
_entity_poly.pdbx_seq_one_letter_code
_entity_poly.pdbx_strand_id
1 'polypeptide(L)' 'MCGRAPSEHADHWPRSKRELRQLGWDEHSPAYGRGLCASCHSSETAKHQPGGWNTDIPPY' A
#
# COMPACT_ATOMS: atom_id res chain seq x y z
N MET A 1 2.45 12.20 -1.07
CA MET A 1 1.24 12.82 -1.67
C MET A 1 1.67 13.75 -2.78
N CYS A 2 0.97 13.79 -3.91
CA CYS A 2 1.37 14.63 -5.05
C CYS A 2 0.88 16.08 -4.99
N GLY A 3 -0.05 16.42 -4.08
CA GLY A 3 -0.62 17.76 -3.93
C GLY A 3 -1.52 18.24 -5.08
N ARG A 4 -1.80 17.39 -6.08
CA ARG A 4 -2.52 17.76 -7.32
C ARG A 4 -4.00 17.36 -7.35
N ALA A 5 -4.42 16.48 -6.45
CA ALA A 5 -5.78 15.95 -6.37
C ALA A 5 -6.10 15.62 -4.89
N PRO A 6 -7.39 15.63 -4.50
CA PRO A 6 -7.79 15.28 -3.15
C PRO A 6 -7.40 13.83 -2.81
N SER A 7 -7.26 13.57 -1.52
CA SER A 7 -7.07 12.21 -1.02
C SER A 7 -8.40 11.46 -1.07
N GLU A 8 -8.41 10.29 -1.71
CA GLU A 8 -9.60 9.46 -1.91
C GLU A 8 -9.42 8.04 -1.37
N HIS A 9 -8.18 7.58 -1.24
CA HIS A 9 -7.85 6.23 -0.80
C HIS A 9 -6.92 6.26 0.41
N ALA A 10 -7.21 5.39 1.38
CA ALA A 10 -6.31 5.08 2.47
C ALA A 10 -5.27 4.06 2.01
N ASP A 11 -4.00 4.32 2.32
CA ASP A 11 -2.88 3.45 2.01
C ASP A 11 -1.97 3.28 3.23
N HIS A 12 -1.31 2.12 3.34
CA HIS A 12 -0.43 1.81 4.46
C HIS A 12 1.01 2.31 4.19
N TRP A 13 1.57 3.12 5.11
CA TRP A 13 2.91 3.71 5.04
C TRP A 13 3.52 3.90 6.44
N PRO A 14 4.85 3.78 6.63
CA PRO A 14 5.84 3.23 5.70
C PRO A 14 5.84 1.71 5.65
N ARG A 15 5.10 1.05 6.55
CA ARG A 15 4.91 -0.39 6.55
C ARG A 15 3.59 -0.75 5.89
N SER A 16 3.63 -1.75 5.04
CA SER A 16 2.45 -2.38 4.46
C SER A 16 1.60 -3.09 5.52
N LYS A 17 0.33 -3.30 5.22
CA LYS A 17 -0.58 -4.11 6.04
C LYS A 17 -0.02 -5.50 6.36
N ARG A 18 0.69 -6.11 5.39
CA ARG A 18 1.31 -7.44 5.54
C ARG A 18 2.46 -7.41 6.55
N GLU A 19 3.30 -6.39 6.52
CA GLU A 19 4.40 -6.24 7.49
C GLU A 19 3.86 -6.01 8.90
N LEU A 20 2.82 -5.17 9.06
CA LEU A 20 2.19 -4.97 10.38
C LEU A 20 1.65 -6.28 10.96
N ARG A 21 0.97 -7.09 10.13
CA ARG A 21 0.53 -8.44 10.52
C ARG A 21 1.67 -9.34 10.95
N GLN A 22 2.76 -9.36 10.19
CA GLN A 22 3.94 -10.20 10.48
C GLN A 22 4.63 -9.80 11.79
N LEU A 23 4.61 -8.51 12.13
CA LEU A 23 5.16 -7.98 13.38
C LEU A 23 4.21 -8.16 14.57
N GLY A 24 2.98 -8.65 14.36
CA GLY A 24 1.95 -8.72 15.40
C GLY A 24 1.46 -7.34 15.85
N TRP A 25 1.63 -6.32 15.02
CA TRP A 25 1.18 -4.96 15.30
C TRP A 25 -0.25 -4.75 14.79
N ASP A 26 -0.91 -3.70 15.29
CA ASP A 26 -2.23 -3.30 14.81
C ASP A 26 -2.17 -2.85 13.34
N GLU A 27 -2.71 -3.69 12.45
CA GLU A 27 -2.80 -3.46 11.01
C GLU A 27 -3.74 -2.31 10.62
N HIS A 28 -4.58 -1.86 11.56
CA HIS A 28 -5.53 -0.76 11.37
C HIS A 28 -5.07 0.52 12.05
N SER A 29 -3.88 0.52 12.65
CA SER A 29 -3.35 1.67 13.34
C SER A 29 -3.22 2.87 12.39
N PRO A 30 -3.86 4.02 12.69
CA PRO A 30 -3.79 5.21 11.84
C PRO A 30 -2.38 5.80 11.79
N ALA A 31 -1.49 5.43 12.71
CA ALA A 31 -0.08 5.83 12.69
C ALA A 31 0.67 5.29 11.46
N TYR A 32 0.14 4.22 10.83
CA TYR A 32 0.65 3.67 9.58
C TYR A 32 -0.26 3.98 8.37
N GLY A 33 -1.18 4.92 8.51
CA GLY A 33 -2.08 5.35 7.43
C GLY A 33 -1.57 6.59 6.70
N ARG A 34 -1.73 6.63 5.38
CA ARG A 34 -1.65 7.86 4.58
C ARG A 34 -2.85 7.96 3.64
N GLY A 35 -3.25 9.18 3.32
CA GLY A 35 -4.22 9.45 2.27
C GLY A 35 -3.54 9.67 0.91
N LEU A 36 -4.08 9.10 -0.17
CA LEU A 36 -3.61 9.29 -1.54
C LEU A 36 -4.78 9.55 -2.50
N CYS A 37 -4.53 10.34 -3.56
CA CYS A 37 -5.45 10.41 -4.69
C CYS A 37 -5.39 9.11 -5.50
N ALA A 38 -6.41 8.86 -6.34
CA ALA A 38 -6.51 7.65 -7.16
C ALA A 38 -5.22 7.30 -7.93
N SER A 39 -4.65 8.25 -8.69
CA SER A 39 -3.47 7.98 -9.51
C SER A 39 -2.22 7.65 -8.70
N CYS A 40 -2.03 8.31 -7.55
CA CYS A 40 -0.92 7.99 -6.66
C CYS A 40 -1.14 6.63 -5.99
N HIS A 41 -2.35 6.36 -5.51
CA HIS A 41 -2.68 5.08 -4.89
C HIS A 41 -2.45 3.90 -5.85
N SER A 42 -2.91 4.00 -7.10
CA SER A 42 -2.68 2.96 -8.12
C SER A 42 -1.19 2.76 -8.42
N SER A 43 -0.40 3.83 -8.53
CA SER A 43 1.05 3.74 -8.72
C SER A 43 1.75 3.02 -7.56
N GLU A 44 1.42 3.38 -6.32
CA GLU A 44 2.04 2.77 -5.14
C GLU A 44 1.65 1.30 -4.98
N THR A 45 0.38 0.97 -5.23
CA THR A 45 -0.10 -0.42 -5.27
C THR A 45 0.67 -1.22 -6.32
N ALA A 46 0.81 -0.70 -7.54
CA ALA A 46 1.49 -1.41 -8.63
C ALA A 46 2.98 -1.68 -8.33
N LYS A 47 3.68 -0.74 -7.68
CA LYS A 47 5.09 -0.88 -7.33
C LYS A 47 5.32 -1.84 -6.17
N HIS A 48 4.52 -1.73 -5.11
CA HIS A 48 4.81 -2.39 -3.84
C HIS A 48 3.99 -3.66 -3.63
N GLN A 49 2.83 -3.79 -4.26
CA GLN A 49 1.92 -4.92 -4.10
C GLN A 49 1.46 -5.43 -5.48
N PRO A 50 2.40 -5.87 -6.35
CA PRO A 50 2.04 -6.42 -7.64
C PRO A 50 1.15 -7.66 -7.46
N GLY A 51 0.16 -7.82 -8.36
CA GLY A 51 -0.65 -9.03 -8.39
C GLY A 51 0.20 -10.26 -8.71
N GLY A 52 -0.23 -11.45 -8.31
CA GLY A 52 0.53 -12.70 -8.48
C GLY A 52 0.85 -13.10 -9.92
N TRP A 53 0.23 -12.47 -10.93
CA TRP A 53 0.59 -12.62 -12.34
C TRP A 53 1.84 -11.80 -12.73
N ASN A 54 2.22 -10.82 -11.91
CA ASN A 54 3.33 -9.89 -12.08
C ASN A 54 4.31 -9.97 -10.89
N THR A 55 4.51 -11.16 -10.34
CA THR A 55 5.57 -11.43 -9.37
C THR A 55 6.73 -12.14 -10.05
N ASP A 56 7.98 -11.78 -9.71
CA ASP A 56 9.19 -12.54 -10.12
C ASP A 56 9.27 -13.95 -9.51
N ILE A 57 8.21 -14.40 -8.84
CA ILE A 57 8.06 -15.75 -8.33
C ILE A 57 7.52 -16.60 -9.48
N PRO A 58 8.27 -17.57 -10.02
CA PRO A 58 7.73 -18.48 -11.03
C PRO A 58 6.50 -19.21 -10.46
N PRO A 59 5.49 -19.52 -11.28
CA PRO A 59 4.46 -20.44 -10.83
C PRO A 59 5.17 -21.75 -10.46
N TYR A 60 4.78 -22.37 -9.35
CA TYR A 60 5.32 -23.60 -8.71
C TYR A 60 6.35 -23.38 -7.60
#